data_AF-A0A4V1S6K9-F1
#
_entry.id   AF-A0A4V1S6K9-F1
#
_cell.length_a   1.000
_cell.length_b   1.000
_cell.length_c   1.000
_cell.angle_alpha   90.00
_cell.angle_beta   90.00
_cell.angle_gamma   90.00
#
_symmetry.space_group_name_H-M   'P 1'
#
loop_
_entity.id
_entity.type
_entity.pdbx_description
1 polymer ?
#
loop_
_entity_poly.entity_id
_entity_poly.type
_entity_poly.pdbx_seq_one_letter_code
_entity_poly.pdbx_strand_id
1 'polypeptide(L)'
;MEEGTMTRTPDAWAAEAARMPLAFAQVREDPRLDLELAGDLPPGSTVVMIASGGETAACLGRLPLHLHLVDMNPAQIALSRLKWQLAEEGDAVAAMELLGHAPLSPEKRWHLLGGRLEKLKLPREIFGPE
;
A
#
# COMPACT_ATOMS: atom_id res chain seq x y z
N MET A 1 -0.21 16.86 -42.44
CA MET A 1 0.17 17.61 -41.24
C MET A 1 0.55 16.57 -40.22
N GLU A 2 1.83 16.43 -39.92
CA GLU A 2 2.34 15.43 -38.97
C GLU A 2 2.03 15.91 -37.55
N GLU A 3 1.13 15.21 -36.86
CA GLU A 3 1.05 15.28 -35.40
C GLU A 3 2.31 14.59 -34.84
N GLY A 4 3.38 15.37 -34.67
CA GLY A 4 4.58 14.93 -34.00
C GLY A 4 4.25 14.61 -32.55
N THR A 5 4.27 13.32 -32.20
CA THR A 5 4.16 12.83 -30.83
C THR A 5 5.29 13.45 -30.01
N MET A 6 4.99 14.50 -29.24
CA MET A 6 5.95 15.06 -28.29
C MET A 6 6.15 14.05 -27.15
N THR A 7 7.16 13.19 -27.27
CA THR A 7 7.66 12.38 -26.17
C THR A 7 8.33 13.31 -25.17
N ARG A 8 7.59 13.68 -24.12
CA ARG A 8 8.17 14.38 -22.97
C ARG A 8 9.09 13.43 -22.20
N THR A 9 10.34 13.84 -22.00
CA THR A 9 11.27 13.16 -21.11
C THR A 9 10.74 13.25 -19.67
N PRO A 10 10.78 12.17 -18.86
CA PRO A 10 10.39 12.23 -17.46
C PRO A 10 11.31 13.17 -16.67
N ASP A 11 10.73 13.83 -15.66
CA ASP A 11 11.53 14.55 -14.67
C ASP A 11 12.49 13.60 -13.92
N ALA A 12 13.61 14.14 -13.42
CA ALA A 12 14.63 13.35 -12.74
C ALA A 12 14.08 12.55 -11.54
N TRP A 13 13.18 13.16 -10.75
CA TRP A 13 12.54 12.51 -9.61
C TRP A 13 11.67 11.32 -10.03
N ALA A 14 11.00 11.39 -11.18
CA ALA A 14 10.15 10.32 -11.69
C ALA A 14 11.01 9.14 -12.18
N ALA A 15 12.14 9.43 -12.82
CA ALA A 15 13.12 8.42 -13.23
C ALA A 15 13.81 7.73 -12.03
N GLU A 16 13.98 8.44 -10.91
CA GLU A 16 14.45 7.86 -9.65
C GLU A 16 13.39 6.99 -8.99
N ALA A 17 12.16 7.49 -8.83
CA ALA A 17 11.05 6.75 -8.25
C ALA A 17 10.74 5.45 -9.01
N ALA A 18 10.84 5.47 -10.34
CA ALA A 18 10.64 4.29 -11.18
C ALA A 18 11.67 3.16 -10.95
N ARG A 19 12.81 3.46 -10.30
CA ARG A 19 13.82 2.46 -9.92
C ARG A 19 13.57 1.86 -8.54
N MET A 20 12.63 2.42 -7.77
CA MET A 20 12.30 1.90 -6.44
C MET A 20 11.40 0.66 -6.56
N PRO A 21 11.56 -0.34 -5.66
CA PRO A 21 10.69 -1.51 -5.65
C PRO A 21 9.22 -1.16 -5.44
N LEU A 22 8.95 -0.17 -4.58
CA LEU A 22 7.60 0.26 -4.29
C LEU A 22 7.11 1.26 -5.35
N ALA A 23 6.23 0.81 -6.24
CA ALA A 23 5.73 1.62 -7.35
C ALA A 23 4.98 2.88 -6.89
N PHE A 24 4.23 2.77 -5.80
CA PHE A 24 3.55 3.88 -5.14
C PHE A 24 3.34 3.53 -3.66
N ALA A 25 3.61 4.49 -2.77
CA ALA A 25 3.48 4.28 -1.33
C ALA A 25 2.06 4.59 -0.81
N GLN A 26 1.34 5.44 -1.51
CA GLN A 26 0.00 5.90 -1.15
C GLN A 26 -0.89 5.85 -2.39
N VAL A 27 -2.04 5.18 -2.26
CA VAL A 27 -3.13 5.23 -3.23
C VAL A 27 -4.22 6.13 -2.68
N ARG A 28 -4.67 7.09 -3.49
CA ARG A 28 -5.80 7.96 -3.16
C ARG A 28 -7.03 7.51 -3.92
N GLU A 29 -7.52 6.34 -3.57
CA GLU A 29 -8.84 5.84 -3.98
C GLU A 29 -9.86 6.15 -2.89
N ASP A 30 -11.14 6.18 -3.26
CA ASP A 30 -12.24 6.31 -2.31
C ASP A 30 -12.79 4.92 -1.96
N PRO A 31 -12.34 4.29 -0.86
CA PRO A 31 -12.73 2.92 -0.52
C PRO A 31 -14.21 2.81 -0.12
N ARG A 32 -14.95 3.93 -0.01
CA ARG A 32 -16.37 3.92 0.39
C ARG A 32 -17.25 3.24 -0.65
N LEU A 33 -16.93 3.35 -1.94
CA LEU A 33 -17.67 2.68 -3.01
C LEU A 33 -17.53 1.16 -2.90
N ASP A 34 -16.29 0.67 -2.71
CA ASP A 34 -16.03 -0.75 -2.51
C ASP A 34 -16.68 -1.27 -1.23
N LEU A 35 -16.64 -0.50 -0.14
CA LEU A 35 -17.30 -0.83 1.12
C LEU A 35 -18.83 -0.93 0.99
N GLU A 36 -19.45 -0.03 0.24
CA GLU A 36 -20.90 -0.05 0.00
C GLU A 36 -21.30 -1.32 -0.75
N LEU A 37 -20.63 -1.61 -1.85
CA LEU A 37 -20.88 -2.82 -2.64
C LEU A 37 -20.58 -4.11 -1.85
N ALA A 38 -19.49 -4.12 -1.08
CA ALA A 38 -19.08 -5.28 -0.30
C ALA A 38 -19.98 -5.51 0.93
N GLY A 39 -20.60 -4.45 1.46
CA GLY A 39 -21.52 -4.53 2.60
C GLY A 39 -22.81 -5.30 2.29
N ASP A 40 -23.21 -5.35 1.03
CA ASP A 40 -24.37 -6.11 0.57
C ASP A 40 -24.08 -7.60 0.33
N LEU A 41 -22.80 -8.02 0.40
CA LEU A 41 -22.42 -9.40 0.18
C LEU A 41 -22.72 -10.27 1.41
N PRO A 42 -23.15 -11.54 1.22
CA PRO A 42 -23.29 -12.48 2.32
C PRO A 42 -21.97 -12.69 3.08
N PRO A 43 -21.99 -12.87 4.42
CA PRO A 43 -20.82 -13.25 5.19
C PRO A 43 -20.13 -14.50 4.64
N GLY A 44 -18.79 -14.50 4.60
CA GLY A 44 -17.98 -15.55 4.01
C GLY A 44 -17.84 -15.44 2.48
N SER A 45 -18.42 -14.40 1.86
CA SER A 45 -18.18 -14.12 0.44
C SER A 45 -16.70 -13.86 0.17
N THR A 46 -16.25 -14.23 -1.02
CA THR A 46 -14.86 -14.07 -1.46
C THR A 46 -14.74 -12.89 -2.40
N VAL A 47 -13.80 -11.99 -2.11
CA VAL A 47 -13.43 -10.85 -2.96
C VAL A 47 -11.99 -11.06 -3.45
N VAL A 48 -11.80 -11.01 -4.76
CA VAL A 48 -10.48 -11.03 -5.39
C VAL A 48 -10.20 -9.63 -5.90
N MET A 49 -9.06 -9.04 -5.52
CA MET A 49 -8.72 -7.67 -5.91
C MET A 49 -7.22 -7.50 -6.09
N ILE A 50 -6.85 -6.49 -6.89
CA ILE A 50 -5.46 -6.06 -6.95
C ILE A 50 -5.11 -5.42 -5.61
N ALA A 51 -3.98 -5.80 -5.02
CA ALA A 51 -3.60 -5.36 -3.69
C ALA A 51 -3.36 -3.85 -3.65
N SER A 52 -2.66 -3.30 -4.65
CA SER A 52 -2.48 -1.86 -4.83
C SER A 52 -2.03 -1.14 -3.55
N GLY A 53 -1.14 -1.78 -2.79
CA GLY A 53 -0.65 -1.22 -1.53
C GLY A 53 -1.60 -1.35 -0.33
N GLY A 54 -2.85 -1.81 -0.53
CA GLY A 54 -3.73 -2.35 0.50
C GLY A 54 -4.66 -1.36 1.18
N GLU A 55 -4.81 -0.13 0.68
CA GLU A 55 -5.73 0.89 1.20
C GLU A 55 -7.17 0.36 1.28
N THR A 56 -7.75 -0.01 0.14
CA THR A 56 -9.11 -0.58 0.12
C THR A 56 -9.18 -1.91 0.86
N ALA A 57 -8.15 -2.76 0.75
CA ALA A 57 -8.12 -4.03 1.46
C ALA A 57 -8.22 -3.87 2.99
N ALA A 58 -7.49 -2.90 3.57
CA ALA A 58 -7.55 -2.61 5.00
C ALA A 58 -8.93 -2.10 5.44
N CYS A 59 -9.68 -1.45 4.54
CA CYS A 59 -11.07 -1.07 4.77
C CYS A 59 -12.01 -2.29 4.71
N LEU A 60 -11.94 -3.06 3.63
CA LEU A 60 -12.78 -4.23 3.41
C LEU A 60 -12.54 -5.34 4.44
N GLY A 61 -11.33 -5.42 5.01
CA GLY A 61 -10.97 -6.39 6.05
C GLY A 61 -11.78 -6.26 7.35
N ARG A 62 -12.55 -5.18 7.51
CA ARG A 62 -13.49 -5.00 8.62
C ARG A 62 -14.83 -5.71 8.42
N LEU A 63 -15.09 -6.20 7.21
CA LEU A 63 -16.29 -6.95 6.86
C LEU A 63 -16.02 -8.46 6.99
N PRO A 64 -17.06 -9.30 7.20
CA PRO A 64 -16.91 -10.75 7.29
C PRO A 64 -16.69 -11.38 5.90
N LEU A 65 -15.59 -11.04 5.24
CA LEU A 65 -15.25 -11.45 3.87
C LEU A 65 -13.93 -12.22 3.83
N HIS A 66 -13.76 -13.03 2.80
CA HIS A 66 -12.46 -13.61 2.43
C HIS A 66 -11.83 -12.78 1.33
N LEU A 67 -10.66 -12.19 1.60
CA LEU A 67 -9.95 -11.36 0.61
C LEU A 67 -8.79 -12.13 -0.01
N HIS A 68 -8.75 -12.19 -1.33
CA HIS A 68 -7.60 -12.62 -2.11
C HIS A 68 -6.96 -11.41 -2.79
N LEU A 69 -5.86 -10.93 -2.21
CA LEU A 69 -5.10 -9.81 -2.74
C LEU A 69 -4.02 -10.32 -3.70
N VAL A 70 -3.99 -9.79 -4.92
CA VAL A 70 -3.01 -10.14 -5.95
C VAL A 70 -2.28 -8.90 -6.45
N ASP A 71 -1.00 -9.00 -6.76
CA ASP A 71 -0.26 -7.89 -7.36
C ASP A 71 0.97 -8.45 -8.07
N MET A 72 1.33 -7.84 -9.20
CA MET A 72 2.56 -8.20 -9.90
C MET A 72 3.80 -7.64 -9.23
N ASN A 73 3.64 -6.59 -8.42
CA ASN A 73 4.71 -6.00 -7.63
C ASN A 73 4.71 -6.60 -6.20
N PRO A 74 5.73 -7.41 -5.83
CA PRO A 74 5.82 -7.98 -4.49
C PRO A 74 5.87 -6.92 -3.37
N ALA A 75 6.42 -5.74 -3.65
CA ALA A 75 6.44 -4.64 -2.68
C ALA A 75 5.03 -4.13 -2.38
N GLN A 76 4.09 -4.17 -3.32
CA GLN A 76 2.69 -3.78 -3.06
C GLN A 76 1.95 -4.81 -2.20
N ILE A 77 2.24 -6.10 -2.38
CA ILE A 77 1.75 -7.15 -1.46
C ILE A 77 2.32 -6.93 -0.06
N ALA A 78 3.62 -6.66 0.05
CA ALA A 78 4.28 -6.39 1.33
C ALA A 78 3.69 -5.16 2.03
N LEU A 79 3.43 -4.08 1.30
CA LEU A 79 2.81 -2.87 1.82
C LEU A 79 1.38 -3.13 2.30
N SER A 80 0.62 -3.94 1.54
CA SER A 80 -0.73 -4.33 1.93
C SER A 80 -0.74 -5.09 3.26
N ARG A 81 0.20 -6.02 3.46
CA ARG A 81 0.37 -6.75 4.73
C ARG A 81 0.77 -5.83 5.89
N LEU A 82 1.61 -4.83 5.63
CA LEU A 82 1.97 -3.81 6.63
C LEU A 82 0.75 -2.97 7.04
N LYS A 83 -0.01 -2.44 6.07
CA LYS A 83 -1.22 -1.65 6.35
C LYS A 83 -2.29 -2.46 7.05
N TRP A 84 -2.43 -3.74 6.70
CA TRP A 84 -3.31 -4.67 7.41
C TRP A 84 -2.94 -4.81 8.89
N GLN A 85 -1.67 -5.09 9.19
CA GLN A 85 -1.18 -5.17 10.57
C GLN A 85 -1.42 -3.85 11.33
N LEU A 86 -1.13 -2.71 10.71
CA LEU A 86 -1.35 -1.39 11.33
C LEU A 86 -2.83 -1.13 11.63
N ALA A 87 -3.73 -1.56 10.74
CA ALA A 87 -5.17 -1.44 10.93
C ALA A 87 -5.67 -2.30 12.10
N GLU A 88 -5.12 -3.51 12.28
CA GLU A 88 -5.42 -4.40 13.41
C GLU A 88 -4.96 -3.84 14.76
N GLU A 89 -3.86 -3.08 14.79
CA GLU A 89 -3.33 -2.49 16.01
C GLU A 89 -4.16 -1.29 16.52
N GLY A 90 -4.94 -0.64 15.66
CA GLY A 90 -5.88 0.41 16.04
C GLY A 90 -5.25 1.76 16.41
N ASP A 91 -3.93 1.93 16.32
CA ASP A 91 -3.24 3.20 16.55
C ASP A 91 -3.10 3.98 15.22
N ALA A 92 -4.13 4.77 14.92
CA ALA A 92 -4.18 5.57 13.70
C ALA A 92 -3.04 6.61 13.61
N VAL A 93 -2.60 7.17 14.74
CA VAL A 93 -1.55 8.20 14.75
C VAL A 93 -0.21 7.57 14.37
N ALA A 94 0.15 6.47 15.02
CA ALA A 94 1.38 5.73 14.69
C ALA A 94 1.37 5.23 13.24
N ALA A 95 0.22 4.76 12.75
CA ALA A 95 0.07 4.35 11.36
C ALA A 95 0.29 5.53 10.38
N MET A 96 -0.30 6.69 10.66
CA MET A 96 -0.12 7.90 9.83
C MET A 96 1.33 8.39 9.81
N GLU A 97 2.03 8.38 10.94
CA GLU A 97 3.46 8.74 11.03
C GLU A 97 4.32 7.80 10.19
N LEU A 98 4.11 6.49 10.33
CA LEU A 98 4.89 5.47 9.64
C LEU A 98 4.66 5.48 8.12
N LEU A 99 3.40 5.63 7.69
CA LEU A 99 2.99 5.64 6.27
C LEU A 99 3.21 7.01 5.58
N GLY A 100 3.75 8.00 6.31
CA GLY A 100 4.08 9.31 5.75
C GLY A 100 2.90 10.25 5.54
N HIS A 101 1.80 10.05 6.26
CA HIS A 101 0.72 11.03 6.38
C HIS A 101 0.97 12.06 7.50
N ALA A 102 1.85 11.75 8.44
CA ALA A 102 2.31 12.66 9.48
C ALA A 102 3.85 12.69 9.57
N PRO A 103 4.45 13.78 10.11
CA PRO A 103 5.89 13.88 10.25
C PRO A 103 6.48 12.76 11.12
N LEU A 104 7.57 12.16 10.65
CA LEU A 104 8.38 11.21 11.39
C LEU A 104 9.80 11.29 10.84
N SER A 105 10.82 11.34 11.69
CA SER A 105 12.20 11.40 11.20
C SER A 105 12.52 10.13 10.38
N PRO A 106 13.32 10.24 9.30
CA PRO A 106 13.69 9.08 8.49
C PRO A 106 14.29 7.94 9.32
N GLU A 107 15.17 8.26 10.29
CA GLU A 107 15.83 7.26 11.14
C GLU A 107 14.83 6.51 12.01
N LYS A 108 13.89 7.24 12.63
CA LYS A 108 12.83 6.65 13.45
C LYS A 108 11.87 5.83 12.58
N ARG A 109 11.55 6.29 11.36
CA ARG A 109 10.71 5.56 10.42
C ARG A 109 11.35 4.24 10.03
N TRP A 110 12.62 4.24 9.66
CA TRP A 110 13.35 3.03 9.29
C TRP A 110 13.46 2.05 10.45
N HIS A 111 13.74 2.53 11.66
CA HIS A 111 13.76 1.69 12.85
C HIS A 111 12.41 0.99 13.08
N LEU A 112 11.31 1.74 13.03
CA LEU A 112 9.96 1.21 13.22
C LEU A 112 9.53 0.27 12.08
N LEU A 113 9.87 0.61 10.83
CA LEU A 113 9.62 -0.26 9.67
C LEU A 113 10.37 -1.59 9.83
N GLY A 114 11.64 -1.56 10.21
CA GLY A 114 12.47 -2.75 10.39
C GLY A 114 11.84 -3.78 11.33
N GLY A 115 11.41 -3.35 12.52
CA GLY A 115 10.76 -4.25 13.48
C GLY A 115 9.44 -4.84 12.97
N ARG A 116 8.67 -4.07 12.19
CA ARG A 116 7.41 -4.55 11.59
C ARG A 116 7.64 -5.51 10.43
N LEU A 117 8.62 -5.24 9.58
CA LEU A 117 9.02 -6.12 8.49
C LEU A 117 9.52 -7.47 9.02
N GLU A 118 10.31 -7.45 10.10
CA GLU A 118 10.74 -8.67 10.80
C GLU A 118 9.54 -9.48 11.31
N LYS A 119 8.60 -8.83 12.01
CA LYS A 119 7.36 -9.46 12.49
C LYS A 119 6.54 -10.08 11.34
N LEU A 120 6.53 -9.44 10.16
CA LEU A 120 5.86 -9.93 8.96
C LEU A 120 6.68 -10.96 8.16
N LYS A 121 7.91 -11.25 8.57
CA LYS A 121 8.88 -12.10 7.85
C LYS A 121 9.12 -11.61 6.42
N LEU A 122 9.26 -10.30 6.28
CA LEU A 122 9.56 -9.63 5.01
C LEU A 122 11.02 -9.18 4.97
N PRO A 123 11.66 -9.14 3.78
CA PRO A 123 12.99 -8.55 3.63
C PRO A 123 13.00 -7.07 4.04
N ARG A 124 14.13 -6.58 4.57
CA ARG A 124 14.23 -5.18 5.05
C ARG A 124 14.18 -4.18 3.90
N GLU A 125 14.74 -4.58 2.77
CA GLU A 125 14.88 -3.83 1.53
C GLU A 125 13.65 -3.92 0.60
N ILE A 126 12.56 -4.56 1.06
CA ILE A 126 11.37 -4.83 0.22
C ILE A 126 10.72 -3.55 -0.34
N PHE A 127 10.91 -2.41 0.32
CA PHE A 127 10.41 -1.10 -0.14
C PHE A 127 11.48 -0.23 -0.79
N GLY A 128 12.73 -0.68 -0.86
CA GLY A 128 13.88 0.09 -1.30
C GLY A 128 15.03 0.09 -0.27
N PRO A 129 16.16 0.72 -0.61
CA PRO A 129 17.29 0.87 0.31
C PRO A 129 16.94 1.77 1.50
N GLU A 130 17.65 1.54 2.62
CA GLU A 130 17.63 2.44 3.80
C GLU A 130 18.28 3.79 3.50
#